data_AF-B8HYZ6-F1
#
_entry.id   AF-B8HYZ6-F1
#
_cell.length_a   1.000
_cell.length_b   1.000
_cell.length_c   1.000
_cell.angle_alpha   90.00
_cell.angle_beta   90.00
_cell.angle_gamma   90.00
#
_symmetry.space_group_name_H-M   'P 1'
#
loop_
_entity.id
_entity.type
_entity.pdbx_description
1 polymer ?
#
loop_
_entity_poly.entity_id
_entity_poly.type
_entity_poly.pdbx_seq_one_letter_code
_entity_poly.pdbx_strand_id
1 'polypeptide(L)' 'MDNEVYDLHLPNCWNAVQSALYQLQQGNPDRAKVFLEAAQRSLIKVRERAPR' A
#
# COMPACT_ATOMS: atom_id res chain seq x y z
N MET A 1 14.37 10.78 11.42
CA MET A 1 12.90 10.66 11.44
C MET A 1 12.34 10.10 10.14
N ASP A 2 13.04 10.17 9.00
CA ASP A 2 12.59 9.55 7.74
C ASP A 2 12.51 8.02 7.78
N ASN A 3 13.46 7.33 8.44
CA ASN A 3 13.49 5.86 8.50
C ASN A 3 12.24 5.26 9.17
N GLU A 4 11.69 5.90 10.22
CA GLU A 4 10.51 5.39 10.94
C GLU A 4 9.22 5.44 10.10
N VAL A 5 9.14 6.39 9.18
CA VAL A 5 7.98 6.54 8.27
C VAL A 5 8.03 5.44 7.20
N TYR A 6 9.21 5.15 6.65
CA TYR A 6 9.37 4.03 5.72
C TYR A 6 9.14 2.68 6.42
N ASP A 7 9.63 2.50 7.65
CA ASP A 7 9.47 1.27 8.42
C ASP A 7 8.01 0.91 8.72
N LEU A 8 7.13 1.90 8.92
CA LEU A 8 5.71 1.63 9.19
C LEU A 8 4.87 1.47 7.91
N HIS A 9 5.22 2.16 6.83
CA HIS A 9 4.39 2.20 5.61
C HIS A 9 4.72 1.11 4.60
N LEU A 10 5.98 0.66 4.52
CA LEU A 10 6.39 -0.43 3.61
C LEU A 10 5.66 -1.75 3.91
N PRO A 11 5.54 -2.22 5.17
CA PRO A 11 4.79 -3.44 5.47
C PRO A 11 3.30 -3.33 5.12
N ASN A 12 2.70 -2.16 5.33
CA ASN A 12 1.29 -1.92 5.00
C ASN A 12 1.05 -1.92 3.49
N CYS A 13 1.94 -1.27 2.72
CA CYS A 13 1.91 -1.32 1.27
C CYS A 13 2.07 -2.76 0.76
N TRP A 14 3.04 -3.50 1.32
CA TRP A 14 3.29 -4.89 0.94
C TRP A 14 2.09 -5.80 1.20
N ASN A 15 1.48 -5.72 2.38
CA ASN A 15 0.29 -6.50 2.73
C ASN A 15 -0.89 -6.20 1.81
N ALA A 16 -1.08 -4.94 1.42
CA ALA A 16 -2.11 -4.53 0.48
C ALA A 16 -1.86 -5.11 -0.93
N VAL A 17 -0.61 -5.11 -1.40
CA VAL A 17 -0.24 -5.73 -2.69
C VAL A 17 -0.46 -7.24 -2.66
N GLN A 18 -0.06 -7.93 -1.58
CA GLN A 18 -0.30 -9.37 -1.42
C GLN A 18 -1.80 -9.70 -1.43
N SER A 19 -2.60 -8.89 -0.73
CA SER A 19 -4.06 -9.04 -0.72
C SER A 19 -4.67 -8.82 -2.11
N ALA A 20 -4.17 -7.85 -2.86
CA ALA A 20 -4.60 -7.61 -4.25
C ALA A 20 -4.29 -8.80 -5.16
N LEU A 21 -3.06 -9.34 -5.07
CA LEU A 21 -2.66 -10.52 -5.84
C LEU A 21 -3.51 -11.75 -5.52
N TYR A 22 -3.82 -11.97 -4.24
CA TYR A 22 -4.72 -13.04 -3.83
C TYR A 22 -6.11 -12.87 -4.46
N GLN A 23 -6.69 -11.67 -4.42
CA GLN A 23 -8.01 -11.43 -5.05
C GLN A 23 -7.98 -11.65 -6.57
N LEU A 24 -6.89 -11.30 -7.26
CA LEU A 24 -6.73 -11.58 -8.69
C LEU A 24 -6.67 -13.09 -8.97
N GLN A 25 -5.96 -13.86 -8.16
CA GLN A 25 -5.93 -15.33 -8.27
C GLN A 25 -7.30 -15.96 -8.07
N GLN A 26 -8.14 -15.36 -7.23
CA GLN A 26 -9.52 -15.79 -7.00
C GLN A 26 -10.52 -15.28 -8.06
N GLY A 27 -10.06 -14.54 -9.08
CA GLY A 27 -10.94 -13.98 -10.12
C GLY A 27 -11.79 -12.79 -9.65
N ASN A 28 -11.38 -12.09 -8.58
CA ASN A 28 -12.08 -10.95 -7.99
C ASN A 28 -11.36 -9.61 -8.27
N PRO A 29 -11.38 -9.08 -9.51
CA PRO A 29 -10.63 -7.88 -9.87
C PRO A 29 -11.12 -6.61 -9.15
N ASP A 30 -12.41 -6.48 -8.88
CA ASP A 30 -12.96 -5.32 -8.17
C ASP A 30 -12.43 -5.21 -6.74
N ARG A 31 -12.32 -6.35 -6.05
CA ARG A 31 -11.71 -6.41 -4.71
C ARG A 31 -10.22 -6.16 -4.76
N ALA A 32 -9.53 -6.68 -5.78
CA ALA A 32 -8.11 -6.40 -5.97
C ALA A 32 -7.83 -4.89 -6.13
N LYS A 33 -8.67 -4.18 -6.89
CA LYS A 33 -8.57 -2.73 -7.05
C LYS A 33 -8.63 -1.97 -5.72
N VAL A 34 -9.54 -2.35 -4.82
CA VAL A 34 -9.64 -1.72 -3.48
C VAL A 34 -8.34 -1.86 -2.70
N PHE A 35 -7.70 -3.04 -2.74
CA PHE A 35 -6.42 -3.25 -2.07
C PHE A 35 -5.27 -2.47 -2.73
N LEU A 36 -5.27 -2.33 -4.06
CA LEU A 36 -4.28 -1.51 -4.76
C LEU A 36 -4.43 -0.02 -4.42
N GLU A 37 -5.65 0.50 -4.31
CA GLU A 37 -5.90 1.87 -3.87
C GLU A 37 -5.43 2.09 -2.42
N ALA A 38 -5.60 1.10 -1.54
CA ALA A 38 -5.07 1.14 -0.18
C ALA A 38 -3.54 1.18 -0.15
N ALA A 39 -2.88 0.37 -0.98
CA ALA A 39 -1.42 0.39 -1.14
C ALA A 39 -0.95 1.78 -1.60
N GLN A 40 -1.60 2.37 -2.61
CA GLN A 40 -1.27 3.70 -3.12
C GLN A 40 -1.41 4.79 -2.05
N ARG A 41 -2.50 4.77 -1.28
CA ARG A 41 -2.73 5.73 -0.18
C ARG A 41 -1.66 5.63 0.91
N SER A 42 -1.17 4.43 1.18
CA SER A 42 -0.11 4.21 2.18
C SER A 42 1.22 4.88 1.77
N LEU A 43 1.50 4.96 0.47
CA LEU A 43 2.69 5.59 -0.09
C LEU A 43 2.57 7.11 -0.23
N ILE A 44 1.39 7.64 -0.57
CA ILE A 44 1.17 9.10 -0.74
C ILE A 44 1.39 9.85 0.59
N LYS A 45 0.98 9.26 1.72
CA LYS A 45 1.18 9.84 3.07
C LYS A 45 2.66 10.02 3.44
N VAL A 46 3.57 9.25 2.84
CA VAL A 46 5.03 9.40 3.03
C VAL A 46 5.54 10.64 2.32
N ARG A 47 5.02 10.93 1.11
CA ARG A 47 5.48 12.05 0.25
C ARG A 47 5.09 13.43 0.79
N GLU A 48 3.99 13.53 1.54
CA GLU A 48 3.54 14.79 2.14
C GLU A 48 4.26 15.14 3.45
N ARG A 49 4.97 14.18 4.08
CA ARG A 49 5.65 14.37 5.37
C ARG A 49 7.16 14.61 5.27
N ALA A 50 7.78 14.44 4.10
CA ALA A 50 9.18 14.80 3.89
C ALA A 50 9.29 16.33 3.71
N PRO A 51 9.88 17.10 4.65
CA PRO A 51 10.16 18.51 4.43
C PRO A 51 11.30 18.64 3.40
N ARG A 52 11.16 19.60 2.48
CA ARG A 52 12.23 20.01 1.55
C ARG A 52 13.41 20.62 2.31
#